data_AF-A0A2V2B735-F1
#
_entry.id   AF-A0A2V2B735-F1
#
_cell.length_a   1.000
_cell.length_b   1.000
_cell.length_c   1.000
_cell.angle_alpha   90.00
_cell.angle_beta   90.00
_cell.angle_gamma   90.00
#
_symmetry.space_group_name_H-M   'P 1'
#
loop_
_entity.id
_entity.type
_entity.pdbx_description
1 polymer ?
#
loop_
_entity_poly.entity_id
_entity_poly.type
_entity_poly.pdbx_seq_one_letter_code
_entity_poly.pdbx_strand_id
1 'polypeptide(L)'
;MMKNVSAPGIPNTQDLPVDAFMDLCDYVWTHGEFLGPSGLSRDDFNGLVVIDEPTEEPDALKVYMRDGWPVAVYEFDIGYTVIRRPS
;
A
#
# COMPACT_ATOMS: atom_id res chain seq x y z
N MET A 1 -25.43 10.49 25.62
CA MET A 1 -24.40 9.44 25.60
C MET A 1 -23.99 9.24 24.14
N MET A 2 -22.92 9.91 23.72
CA MET A 2 -22.43 9.84 22.34
C MET A 2 -21.74 8.49 22.16
N LYS A 3 -22.20 7.69 21.20
CA LYS A 3 -21.52 6.47 20.81
C LYS A 3 -20.28 6.89 20.03
N ASN A 4 -19.10 6.74 20.63
CA ASN A 4 -17.85 6.77 19.88
C ASN A 4 -17.88 5.60 18.90
N VAL A 5 -18.28 5.88 17.67
CA VAL A 5 -18.07 4.95 16.56
C VAL A 5 -16.60 5.09 16.19
N SER A 6 -15.76 4.28 16.83
CA SER A 6 -14.42 4.04 16.32
C SER A 6 -14.58 3.49 14.91
N ALA A 7 -13.86 4.08 13.95
CA ALA A 7 -13.71 3.49 12.62
C ALA A 7 -13.34 2.01 12.79
N PRO A 8 -13.89 1.10 11.97
CA PRO A 8 -13.51 -0.31 12.05
C PRO A 8 -11.99 -0.35 11.94
N GLY A 9 -11.35 -0.87 13.00
CA GLY A 9 -9.91 -1.08 13.00
C GLY A 9 -9.57 -1.86 11.74
N ILE A 10 -8.60 -1.36 10.97
CA ILE A 10 -8.15 -2.01 9.74
C ILE A 10 -7.90 -3.47 10.13
N PRO A 11 -8.60 -4.45 9.52
CA PRO A 11 -8.37 -5.86 9.82
C PRO A 11 -6.89 -6.14 9.63
N ASN A 12 -6.34 -7.05 10.43
CA ASN A 12 -4.93 -7.44 10.35
C ASN A 12 -4.58 -7.71 8.88
N THR A 13 -3.86 -6.79 8.24
CA THR A 13 -3.72 -6.76 6.77
C THR A 13 -2.88 -7.92 6.25
N GLN A 14 -2.30 -8.70 7.14
CA GLN A 14 -1.51 -9.90 6.86
C GLN A 14 -2.34 -11.11 6.42
N ASP A 15 -3.67 -11.10 6.60
CA ASP A 15 -4.56 -12.20 6.19
C ASP A 15 -5.31 -11.90 4.87
N LEU A 16 -4.80 -10.96 4.06
CA LEU A 16 -5.42 -10.56 2.80
C LEU A 16 -5.28 -11.69 1.76
N PRO A 17 -6.37 -12.16 1.12
CA PRO A 17 -6.28 -13.11 0.00
C PRO A 17 -5.43 -12.54 -1.14
N VAL A 18 -4.72 -13.41 -1.87
CA VAL A 18 -3.86 -13.03 -3.02
C VAL A 18 -4.62 -12.15 -4.02
N ASP A 19 -5.85 -12.52 -4.39
CA ASP A 19 -6.64 -11.75 -5.36
C ASP A 19 -6.92 -10.32 -4.86
N ALA A 20 -7.24 -10.17 -3.57
CA ALA A 20 -7.48 -8.85 -2.97
C ALA A 20 -6.19 -8.02 -2.84
N PHE A 21 -5.04 -8.67 -2.65
CA PHE A 21 -3.74 -7.99 -2.72
C PHE A 21 -3.46 -7.46 -4.13
N MET A 22 -3.70 -8.30 -5.14
CA MET A 22 -3.52 -7.93 -6.54
C MET A 22 -4.46 -6.80 -6.97
N ASP A 23 -5.71 -6.77 -6.49
CA ASP A 23 -6.64 -5.66 -6.73
C ASP A 23 -6.07 -4.32 -6.23
N LEU A 24 -5.37 -4.31 -5.08
CA LEU A 24 -4.70 -3.12 -4.57
C LEU A 24 -3.51 -2.71 -5.43
N CYS A 25 -2.72 -3.68 -5.90
CA CYS A 25 -1.61 -3.43 -6.82
C CYS A 25 -2.10 -2.81 -8.13
N ASP A 26 -3.10 -3.42 -8.75
CA ASP A 26 -3.71 -2.98 -10.01
C ASP A 26 -4.27 -1.57 -9.90
N TYR A 27 -4.90 -1.23 -8.77
CA TYR A 27 -5.36 0.13 -8.52
C TYR A 27 -4.21 1.15 -8.55
N VAL A 28 -3.09 0.85 -7.88
CA VAL A 28 -1.93 1.75 -7.85
C VAL A 28 -1.24 1.81 -9.22
N TRP A 29 -1.08 0.70 -9.91
CA TRP A 29 -0.50 0.69 -11.26
C TRP A 29 -1.36 1.47 -12.27
N THR A 30 -2.68 1.41 -12.13
CA THR A 30 -3.62 2.11 -13.02
C THR A 30 -3.65 3.62 -12.77
N HIS A 31 -3.51 4.06 -11.52
CA HIS A 31 -3.72 5.46 -11.12
C HIS A 31 -2.45 6.20 -10.68
N GLY A 32 -1.35 5.48 -10.50
CA GLY A 32 -0.08 6.01 -10.02
C GLY A 32 0.88 6.41 -11.13
N GLU A 33 1.96 7.06 -10.72
CA GLU A 33 3.11 7.38 -11.54
C GLU A 33 4.28 6.47 -11.14
N PHE A 34 4.95 5.86 -12.12
CA PHE A 34 6.17 5.10 -11.86
C PHE A 34 7.34 6.04 -11.58
N LEU A 35 7.96 5.91 -10.41
CA LEU A 35 9.05 6.75 -9.92
C LEU A 35 10.39 6.02 -9.83
N GLY A 36 10.42 4.72 -10.14
CA GLY A 36 11.63 3.91 -10.06
C GLY A 36 12.09 3.62 -8.63
N PRO A 37 13.29 3.04 -8.45
CA PRO A 37 13.74 2.47 -7.17
C PRO A 37 14.02 3.52 -6.08
N SER A 38 14.29 4.76 -6.46
CA SER A 38 14.56 5.88 -5.54
C SER A 38 13.40 6.87 -5.46
N GLY A 39 12.19 6.46 -5.85
CA GLY A 39 11.04 7.34 -6.05
C GLY A 39 10.40 7.91 -4.78
N LEU A 40 10.68 7.33 -3.62
CA LEU A 40 10.18 7.78 -2.32
C LEU A 40 11.33 8.14 -1.39
N SER A 41 11.21 9.29 -0.72
CA SER A 41 12.08 9.68 0.37
C SER A 41 11.65 9.00 1.68
N ARG A 42 12.53 9.01 2.68
CA ARG A 42 12.22 8.43 4.00
C ARG A 42 10.96 9.04 4.62
N ASP A 43 10.73 10.33 4.42
CA ASP A 43 9.60 11.04 5.01
C ASP A 43 8.26 10.65 4.37
N ASP A 44 8.28 10.19 3.12
CA ASP A 44 7.08 9.75 2.41
C ASP A 44 6.45 8.49 3.06
N PHE A 45 7.26 7.67 3.72
CA PHE A 45 6.83 6.47 4.43
C PHE A 45 6.16 6.75 5.78
N ASN A 46 6.23 7.99 6.27
CA ASN A 46 5.65 8.31 7.57
C ASN A 46 4.13 8.10 7.56
N GLY A 47 3.64 7.35 8.55
CA GLY A 47 2.22 7.00 8.69
C GLY A 47 1.69 6.03 7.64
N LEU A 48 2.54 5.37 6.85
CA LEU A 48 2.11 4.31 5.94
C LEU A 48 2.02 2.97 6.67
N VAL A 49 1.00 2.19 6.33
CA VAL A 49 0.89 0.77 6.70
C VAL A 49 1.38 -0.05 5.51
N VAL A 50 2.25 -1.02 5.74
CA VAL A 50 2.76 -1.90 4.69
C VAL A 50 1.96 -3.20 4.70
N ILE A 51 1.57 -3.65 3.52
CA ILE A 51 1.02 -4.98 3.27
C ILE A 51 2.04 -5.70 2.41
N ASP A 52 2.60 -6.77 2.96
CA ASP A 52 3.47 -7.68 2.24
C ASP A 52 2.63 -8.61 1.35
N GLU A 53 3.20 -9.04 0.23
CA GLU A 53 2.59 -10.05 -0.63
C GLU A 53 2.15 -11.28 0.20
N PRO A 54 0.94 -11.82 0.02
CA PRO A 54 0.47 -12.96 0.81
C PRO A 54 1.05 -14.29 0.28
N THR A 55 2.36 -14.46 0.37
CA THR A 55 3.13 -15.65 0.00
C THR A 55 4.04 -16.11 1.15
N GLU A 56 4.60 -17.32 1.05
CA GLU A 56 5.52 -17.85 2.08
C GLU A 56 6.81 -17.02 2.20
N GLU A 57 7.24 -16.38 1.11
CA GLU A 57 8.44 -15.54 1.03
C GLU A 57 8.09 -14.21 0.31
N PRO A 58 7.61 -13.20 1.05
CA PRO A 58 7.03 -11.99 0.46
C PRO A 58 8.08 -10.94 0.09
N ASP A 59 8.87 -11.29 -0.92
CA ASP A 59 9.98 -10.46 -1.38
C ASP A 59 9.66 -9.66 -2.65
N ALA A 60 8.69 -10.10 -3.47
CA ALA A 60 8.47 -9.51 -4.78
C ALA A 60 7.67 -8.20 -4.74
N LEU A 61 6.60 -8.16 -3.94
CA LEU A 61 5.66 -7.04 -3.91
C LEU A 61 5.37 -6.51 -2.50
N LYS A 62 5.21 -5.19 -2.39
CA LYS A 62 4.69 -4.53 -1.20
C LYS A 62 3.70 -3.44 -1.58
N VAL A 63 2.57 -3.38 -0.89
CA VAL A 63 1.59 -2.30 -1.02
C VAL A 63 1.68 -1.40 0.21
N TYR A 64 1.71 -0.09 0.00
CA TYR A 64 1.70 0.90 1.06
C TYR A 64 0.34 1.58 1.13
N MET A 65 -0.23 1.62 2.32
CA MET A 65 -1.56 2.14 2.61
C MET A 65 -1.48 3.42 3.46
N ARG A 66 -2.37 4.37 3.20
CA ARG A 66 -2.58 5.56 4.03
C ARG A 66 -4.07 5.75 4.26
N ASP A 67 -4.50 5.84 5.51
CA ASP A 67 -5.90 6.03 5.89
C ASP A 67 -6.88 5.04 5.24
N GLY A 68 -6.43 3.79 5.02
CA GLY A 68 -7.23 2.74 4.37
C GLY A 68 -7.19 2.73 2.83
N TRP A 69 -6.40 3.61 2.20
CA TRP A 69 -6.25 3.68 0.75
C TRP A 69 -4.86 3.25 0.29
N PRO A 70 -4.72 2.45 -0.79
CA PRO A 70 -3.42 2.12 -1.36
C PRO A 70 -2.83 3.37 -2.04
N VAL A 71 -1.58 3.69 -1.72
CA VAL A 71 -0.89 4.89 -2.20
C VAL A 71 0.41 4.59 -2.94
N ALA A 72 1.03 3.43 -2.70
CA ALA A 72 2.19 3.00 -3.46
C ALA A 72 2.29 1.49 -3.56
N VAL A 73 2.93 1.02 -4.62
CA VAL A 73 3.40 -0.36 -4.81
C VAL A 73 4.90 -0.29 -4.97
N TYR A 74 5.60 -1.19 -4.28
CA TYR A 74 7.00 -1.48 -4.52
C TYR A 74 7.13 -2.85 -5.16
N GLU A 75 7.87 -2.90 -6.26
CA GLU A 75 8.27 -4.11 -6.97
C GLU A 75 9.78 -4.30 -6.79
N PHE A 76 10.20 -5.46 -6.26
CA PHE A 76 11.60 -5.79 -6.08
C PHE A 76 12.36 -5.71 -7.42
N ASP A 77 13.59 -5.15 -7.39
CA ASP A 77 14.42 -4.82 -8.55
C ASP A 77 13.82 -3.83 -9.59
N ILE A 78 12.57 -3.39 -9.43
CA ILE A 78 11.90 -2.47 -10.36
C ILE A 78 11.72 -1.07 -9.75
N GLY A 79 11.12 -0.98 -8.56
CA GLY A 79 10.93 0.28 -7.84
C GLY A 79 9.49 0.62 -7.52
N TYR A 80 9.20 1.92 -7.36
CA TYR A 80 7.93 2.40 -6.85
C TYR A 80 6.99 2.91 -7.94
N THR A 81 5.72 2.52 -7.84
CA THR A 81 4.59 3.23 -8.47
C THR A 81 3.77 3.90 -7.39
N VAL A 82 3.46 5.20 -7.54
CA VAL A 82 2.92 6.03 -6.46
C VAL A 82 1.74 6.88 -6.94
N ILE A 83 0.63 6.85 -6.19
CA ILE A 83 -0.48 7.78 -6.36
C ILE A 83 -0.17 9.05 -5.57
N ARG A 84 0.19 10.13 -6.26
CA ARG A 84 0.39 11.44 -5.63
C ARG A 84 -0.98 12.06 -5.29
N ARG A 85 -1.17 12.52 -4.05
CA ARG A 85 -2.29 13.43 -3.76
C ARG A 85 -2.00 14.79 -4.42
N PRO A 86 -3.02 15.49 -4.95
CA PRO A 86 -2.88 16.89 -5.31
C PRO A 86 -2.44 17.67 -4.06
N SER A 87 -1.35 18.40 -4.19
CA SER A 87 -0.85 19.37 -3.20
C SER A 87 -1.80 20.56 -3.04
#